data_AF-A0A261UJQ5-F1
#
_entry.id   AF-A0A261UJQ5-F1
#
_cell.length_a   1.000
_cell.length_b   1.000
_cell.length_c   1.000
_cell.angle_alpha   90.00
_cell.angle_beta   90.00
_cell.angle_gamma   90.00
#
_symmetry.space_group_name_H-M   'P 1'
#
loop_
_entity.id
_entity.type
_entity.pdbx_description
1 polymer ?
#
loop_
_entity_poly.entity_id
_entity_poly.type
_entity_poly.pdbx_seq_one_letter_code
_entity_poly.pdbx_strand_id
1 'polypeptide(L)'
;MSLLKTIRTTDLGEGTLSTAAAEILLEGSPSFTTWNQDEAKDGKVHTGVWQATPGTTKSIKGSKYEFCLLLEGAVELTEQGGDTVTYRAGDSFVMKPGFIGTWKTIETLRKIYVIVE
;
A
#
# COMPACT_ATOMS: atom_id res chain seq x y z
N MET A 1 -0.06 -5.11 -28.68
CA MET A 1 0.06 -5.38 -27.22
C MET A 1 -1.35 -5.60 -26.67
N SER A 2 -1.52 -6.46 -25.66
CA SER A 2 -2.82 -6.66 -25.02
C SER A 2 -3.22 -5.40 -24.25
N LEU A 3 -4.47 -4.98 -24.39
CA LEU A 3 -5.08 -3.92 -23.55
C LEU A 3 -5.66 -4.49 -22.25
N LEU A 4 -5.64 -5.82 -22.09
CA LEU A 4 -5.97 -6.52 -20.87
C LEU A 4 -4.68 -6.91 -20.14
N LYS A 5 -4.54 -6.44 -18.90
CA LYS A 5 -3.43 -6.77 -18.01
C LYS A 5 -3.92 -7.57 -16.81
N THR A 6 -3.34 -8.74 -16.60
CA THR A 6 -3.57 -9.54 -15.39
C THR A 6 -2.61 -9.07 -14.30
N ILE A 7 -3.14 -8.72 -13.13
CA ILE A 7 -2.33 -8.53 -11.93
C ILE A 7 -2.06 -9.89 -11.29
N ARG A 8 -0.80 -10.32 -11.31
CA ARG A 8 -0.36 -11.53 -10.62
C ARG A 8 -0.28 -11.27 -9.11
N THR A 9 -0.65 -12.24 -8.30
CA THR A 9 -0.58 -12.17 -6.83
C THR A 9 0.32 -13.26 -6.22
N THR A 10 0.72 -14.23 -7.04
CA THR A 10 1.67 -15.31 -6.75
C THR A 10 2.79 -15.29 -7.78
N ASP A 11 3.89 -15.99 -7.50
CA ASP A 11 5.04 -16.14 -8.42
C ASP A 11 5.56 -14.80 -8.92
N LEU A 12 5.62 -13.82 -8.02
CA LEU A 12 5.90 -12.41 -8.33
C LEU A 12 7.36 -12.15 -8.72
N GLY A 13 8.26 -13.11 -8.47
CA GLY A 13 9.69 -12.96 -8.69
C GLY A 13 10.32 -11.98 -7.70
N GLU A 14 11.46 -11.41 -8.08
CA GLU A 14 12.17 -10.41 -7.28
C GLU A 14 11.42 -9.08 -7.28
N GLY A 15 11.13 -8.54 -6.09
CA GLY A 15 10.49 -7.24 -5.92
C GLY A 15 11.49 -6.18 -5.52
N THR A 16 11.14 -4.91 -5.73
CA THR A 16 11.95 -3.80 -5.26
C THR A 16 11.79 -3.66 -3.74
N LEU A 17 12.90 -3.86 -3.02
CA LEU A 17 12.96 -3.70 -1.58
C LEU A 17 13.14 -2.23 -1.19
N SER A 18 12.46 -1.82 -0.13
CA SER A 18 12.66 -0.52 0.52
C SER A 18 12.33 -0.60 2.02
N THR A 19 12.65 0.46 2.74
CA THR A 19 12.31 0.62 4.17
C THR A 19 11.58 1.94 4.38
N ALA A 20 10.95 2.10 5.53
CA ALA A 20 10.41 3.40 5.93
C ALA A 20 11.53 4.44 6.04
N ALA A 21 11.30 5.63 5.49
CA ALA A 21 12.18 6.77 5.71
C ALA A 21 12.06 7.22 7.18
N ALA A 22 13.15 7.75 7.74
CA ALA A 22 13.23 8.07 9.18
C ALA A 22 12.18 9.10 9.61
N GLU A 23 11.75 9.98 8.71
CA GLU A 23 10.81 11.06 8.99
C GLU A 23 9.37 10.57 9.16
N ILE A 24 9.05 9.40 8.59
CA ILE A 24 7.73 8.79 8.62
C ILE A 24 7.67 7.52 9.47
N LEU A 25 8.80 6.98 9.90
CA LEU A 25 8.83 5.81 10.80
C LEU A 25 8.36 6.23 12.20
N LEU A 26 7.40 5.49 12.75
CA LEU A 26 6.89 5.69 14.11
C LEU A 26 7.30 4.55 15.05
N GLU A 27 7.27 3.31 14.58
CA GLU A 27 7.56 2.13 15.39
C GLU A 27 8.09 0.97 14.54
N GLY A 28 9.01 0.19 15.12
CA GLY A 28 9.55 -1.02 14.50
C GLY A 28 10.57 -0.73 13.42
N SER A 29 10.78 -1.72 12.54
CA SER A 29 11.71 -1.65 11.42
C SER A 29 11.10 -2.34 10.19
N PRO A 30 9.97 -1.84 9.66
CA PRO A 30 9.29 -2.50 8.58
C PRO A 30 10.11 -2.46 7.30
N SER A 31 10.16 -3.60 6.63
CA SER A 31 10.62 -3.75 5.26
C SER A 31 9.43 -3.78 4.31
N PHE A 32 9.61 -3.20 3.13
CA PHE A 32 8.62 -3.14 2.08
C PHE A 32 9.13 -3.85 0.84
N THR A 33 8.22 -4.46 0.09
CA THR A 33 8.51 -5.06 -1.21
C THR A 33 7.44 -4.64 -2.19
N THR A 34 7.86 -4.09 -3.33
CA THR A 34 6.95 -3.62 -4.39
C THR A 34 7.20 -4.40 -5.68
N TRP A 35 6.14 -4.95 -6.26
CA TRP A 35 6.13 -5.53 -7.59
C TRP A 35 5.23 -4.67 -8.48
N ASN A 36 5.82 -3.66 -9.12
CA ASN A 36 5.13 -2.86 -10.13
C ASN A 36 4.76 -3.75 -11.32
N GLN A 37 3.49 -3.73 -11.75
CA GLN A 37 3.04 -4.60 -12.84
C GLN A 37 2.50 -3.84 -14.04
N ASP A 38 1.98 -2.62 -13.86
CA ASP A 38 1.49 -1.81 -14.97
C ASP A 38 1.52 -0.31 -14.65
N GLU A 39 1.63 0.49 -15.71
CA GLU A 39 1.51 1.95 -15.69
C GLU A 39 0.69 2.44 -16.89
N ALA A 40 -0.01 3.55 -16.71
CA ALA A 40 -0.79 4.19 -17.76
C ALA A 40 -0.84 5.71 -17.56
N LYS A 41 -1.36 6.41 -18.57
CA LYS A 41 -1.58 7.87 -18.54
C LYS A 41 -0.30 8.65 -18.22
N ASP A 42 0.78 8.34 -18.94
CA ASP A 42 2.08 8.98 -18.78
C ASP A 42 2.61 8.88 -17.33
N GLY A 43 2.46 7.68 -16.74
CA GLY A 43 2.90 7.39 -15.36
C GLY A 43 1.95 7.88 -14.27
N LYS A 44 0.84 8.54 -14.61
CA LYS A 44 -0.12 9.06 -13.61
C LYS A 44 -0.96 7.97 -12.96
N VAL A 45 -1.05 6.79 -13.57
CA VAL A 45 -1.74 5.63 -12.98
C VAL A 45 -0.75 4.49 -12.91
N HIS A 46 -0.58 3.91 -11.73
CA HIS A 46 0.27 2.74 -11.51
C HIS A 46 -0.43 1.71 -10.63
N THR A 47 -0.20 0.43 -10.94
CA THR A 47 -0.77 -0.69 -10.21
C THR A 47 0.22 -1.83 -10.09
N GLY A 48 0.06 -2.59 -9.02
CA GLY A 48 0.94 -3.71 -8.72
C GLY A 48 0.58 -4.37 -7.41
N VAL A 49 1.54 -5.11 -6.88
CA VAL A 49 1.44 -5.74 -5.57
C VAL A 49 2.46 -5.11 -4.63
N TRP A 50 2.06 -4.87 -3.40
CA TRP A 50 2.92 -4.35 -2.34
C TRP A 50 2.80 -5.21 -1.09
N GLN A 51 3.92 -5.39 -0.39
CA GLN A 51 3.99 -6.10 0.88
C GLN A 51 4.71 -5.26 1.93
N ALA A 52 4.28 -5.38 3.18
CA ALA A 52 5.00 -4.85 4.33
C ALA A 52 5.07 -5.85 5.47
N THR A 53 6.21 -5.88 6.15
CA THR A 53 6.37 -6.52 7.46
C THR A 53 5.88 -5.60 8.60
N PRO A 54 5.66 -6.13 9.81
CA PRO A 54 5.12 -5.35 10.92
C PRO A 54 5.92 -4.10 11.28
N GLY A 55 5.18 -3.05 11.63
CA GLY A 55 5.71 -1.73 11.96
C GLY A 55 4.68 -0.63 11.73
N THR A 56 4.99 0.57 12.22
CA THR A 56 4.07 1.71 12.15
C THR A 56 4.75 2.87 11.42
N THR A 57 4.06 3.44 10.42
CA THR A 57 4.50 4.62 9.69
C THR A 57 3.42 5.69 9.65
N LYS A 58 3.83 6.95 9.41
CA LYS A 58 2.92 8.00 8.96
C LYS A 58 2.56 7.74 7.50
N SER A 59 1.28 7.80 7.18
CA SER A 59 0.76 7.76 5.81
C SER A 59 0.27 9.16 5.43
N ILE A 60 0.88 9.73 4.38
CA ILE A 60 0.60 11.07 3.86
C ILE A 60 0.35 10.90 2.36
N LYS A 61 -0.87 11.16 1.89
CA LYS A 61 -1.22 10.98 0.47
C LYS A 61 -0.94 12.19 -0.41
N GLY A 62 -0.93 13.41 0.14
CA GLY A 62 -0.76 14.61 -0.69
C GLY A 62 -1.87 14.69 -1.76
N SER A 63 -1.50 14.79 -3.04
CA SER A 63 -2.46 14.74 -4.16
C SER A 63 -2.92 13.33 -4.53
N LYS A 64 -2.26 12.29 -4.03
CA LYS A 64 -2.45 10.93 -4.52
C LYS A 64 -3.77 10.33 -4.05
N TYR A 65 -4.40 9.60 -4.95
CA TYR A 65 -5.48 8.68 -4.62
C TYR A 65 -4.92 7.25 -4.63
N GLU A 66 -5.17 6.46 -3.59
CA GLU A 66 -4.70 5.09 -3.51
C GLU A 66 -5.85 4.14 -3.13
N PHE A 67 -6.22 3.26 -4.05
CA PHE A 67 -7.05 2.09 -3.77
C PHE A 67 -6.16 0.94 -3.30
N CYS A 68 -6.64 0.18 -2.31
CA CYS A 68 -6.00 -1.02 -1.79
C CYS A 68 -7.01 -2.17 -1.71
N LEU A 69 -6.59 -3.37 -2.10
CA LEU A 69 -7.24 -4.64 -1.78
C LEU A 69 -6.24 -5.51 -1.02
N LEU A 70 -6.55 -5.85 0.23
CA LEU A 70 -5.73 -6.72 1.06
C LEU A 70 -5.90 -8.19 0.62
N LEU A 71 -4.79 -8.84 0.33
CA LEU A 71 -4.72 -10.26 -0.05
C LEU A 71 -4.46 -11.15 1.16
N GLU A 72 -3.60 -10.69 2.08
CA GLU A 72 -3.24 -11.40 3.31
C GLU A 72 -2.80 -10.39 4.38
N GLY A 73 -2.74 -10.85 5.63
CA GLY A 73 -2.31 -10.06 6.79
C GLY A 73 -3.37 -9.07 7.27
N ALA A 74 -2.92 -8.10 8.08
CA ALA A 74 -3.78 -7.14 8.75
C ALA A 74 -3.11 -5.78 8.94
N VAL A 75 -3.89 -4.72 8.78
CA VAL A 75 -3.47 -3.32 8.98
C VAL A 75 -4.51 -2.54 9.78
N GLU A 76 -4.02 -1.66 10.64
CA GLU A 76 -4.80 -0.60 11.27
C GLU A 76 -4.47 0.74 10.61
N LEU A 77 -5.49 1.47 10.17
CA LEU A 77 -5.37 2.84 9.69
C LEU A 77 -6.11 3.78 10.62
N THR A 78 -5.45 4.86 11.04
CA THR A 78 -6.06 5.91 11.85
C THR A 78 -5.86 7.24 11.15
N GLU A 79 -6.93 7.82 10.63
CA GLU A 79 -6.89 9.19 10.09
C GLU A 79 -6.68 10.19 11.23
N GLN A 80 -5.99 11.31 10.95
CA GLN A 80 -5.79 12.35 11.95
C GLN A 80 -7.13 12.88 12.48
N GLY A 81 -7.39 12.66 13.77
CA GLY A 81 -8.64 13.07 14.43
C GLY A 81 -9.83 12.15 14.16
N GLY A 82 -9.63 11.04 13.44
CA GLY A 82 -10.63 10.01 13.20
C GLY A 82 -10.42 8.76 14.06
N ASP A 83 -11.33 7.81 13.89
CA ASP A 83 -11.25 6.50 14.52
C ASP A 83 -10.27 5.57 13.79
N THR A 84 -9.74 4.58 14.51
CA THR A 84 -8.94 3.50 13.92
C THR A 84 -9.85 2.50 13.22
N VAL A 85 -9.50 2.13 11.99
CA VAL A 85 -10.16 1.07 11.22
C VAL A 85 -9.18 -0.05 10.92
N THR A 86 -9.60 -1.29 11.15
CA THR A 86 -8.80 -2.49 10.84
C THR A 86 -9.26 -3.10 9.53
N TYR A 87 -8.31 -3.43 8.66
CA TYR A 87 -8.54 -4.16 7.41
C TYR A 87 -7.74 -5.46 7.39
N ARG A 88 -8.33 -6.51 6.81
CA ARG A 88 -7.74 -7.84 6.65
C ARG A 88 -7.90 -8.35 5.21
N ALA A 89 -7.40 -9.56 4.96
CA ALA A 89 -7.58 -10.26 3.69
C ALA A 89 -9.04 -10.23 3.20
N GLY A 90 -9.25 -9.79 1.95
CA GLY A 90 -10.56 -9.63 1.33
C GLY A 90 -11.14 -8.22 1.45
N ASP A 91 -10.66 -7.41 2.40
CA ASP A 91 -11.13 -6.03 2.55
C ASP A 91 -10.46 -5.10 1.52
N SER A 92 -11.21 -4.09 1.10
CA SER A 92 -10.72 -3.03 0.24
C SER A 92 -11.00 -1.65 0.82
N PHE A 93 -10.09 -0.71 0.58
CA PHE A 93 -10.25 0.67 1.02
C PHE A 93 -9.54 1.64 0.10
N VAL A 94 -9.82 2.92 0.32
CA VAL A 94 -9.23 4.02 -0.44
C VAL A 94 -8.68 5.05 0.54
N MET A 95 -7.44 5.46 0.33
CA MET A 95 -6.90 6.69 0.92
C MET A 95 -6.99 7.79 -0.14
N LYS A 96 -7.79 8.81 0.14
CA LYS A 96 -8.05 9.92 -0.78
C LYS A 96 -6.92 10.97 -0.75
N PRO A 97 -6.85 11.85 -1.76
CA PRO A 97 -6.03 13.05 -1.69
C PRO A 97 -6.31 13.82 -0.39
N GLY A 98 -5.25 14.26 0.28
CA GLY A 98 -5.32 14.94 1.58
C GLY A 98 -5.32 14.01 2.80
N PHE A 99 -5.39 12.68 2.63
CA PHE A 99 -5.30 11.77 3.78
C PHE A 99 -3.96 11.93 4.52
N ILE A 100 -4.05 12.14 5.82
CA ILE A 100 -2.93 12.14 6.78
C ILE A 100 -3.34 11.25 7.95
N GLY A 101 -2.53 10.26 8.26
CA GLY A 101 -2.83 9.31 9.32
C GLY A 101 -1.68 8.38 9.65
N THR A 102 -1.96 7.35 10.44
CA THR A 102 -1.04 6.26 10.72
C THR A 102 -1.37 5.03 9.87
N TRP A 103 -0.33 4.31 9.46
CA TRP A 103 -0.39 2.99 8.87
C TRP A 103 0.34 2.03 9.79
N LYS A 104 -0.39 1.14 10.47
CA LYS A 104 0.16 0.15 11.37
C LYS A 104 -0.05 -1.24 10.79
N THR A 105 1.02 -1.82 10.27
CA THR A 105 1.04 -3.22 9.82
C THR A 105 1.12 -4.11 11.06
N ILE A 106 0.05 -4.85 11.36
CA ILE A 106 -0.04 -5.72 12.55
C ILE A 106 0.60 -7.08 12.25
N GLU A 107 0.26 -7.62 11.09
CA GLU A 107 0.77 -8.87 10.53
C GLU A 107 1.33 -8.57 9.15
N THR A 108 2.37 -9.29 8.70
CA THR A 108 2.88 -9.12 7.34
C THR A 108 1.74 -9.15 6.35
N LEU A 109 1.54 -8.06 5.63
CA LEU A 109 0.40 -7.88 4.74
C LEU A 109 0.87 -7.83 3.30
N ARG A 110 0.02 -8.32 2.39
CA ARG A 110 0.17 -8.13 0.94
C ARG A 110 -1.10 -7.52 0.38
N LYS A 111 -0.96 -6.57 -0.53
CA LYS A 111 -2.09 -5.88 -1.16
C LYS A 111 -1.88 -5.68 -2.66
N ILE A 112 -2.98 -5.63 -3.40
CA ILE A 112 -3.01 -4.95 -4.70
C ILE A 112 -3.22 -3.47 -4.42
N TYR A 113 -2.47 -2.61 -5.11
CA TYR A 113 -2.70 -1.17 -5.09
C TYR A 113 -3.01 -0.64 -6.48
N VAL A 114 -3.82 0.41 -6.53
CA VAL A 114 -3.90 1.32 -7.68
C VAL A 114 -3.69 2.72 -7.14
N ILE A 115 -2.67 3.40 -7.66
CA ILE A 115 -2.39 4.78 -7.29
C ILE A 115 -2.61 5.67 -8.50
N VAL A 116 -3.26 6.80 -8.27
CA VAL A 116 -3.40 7.90 -9.21
C VAL A 116 -2.68 9.11 -8.61
N GLU A 117 -1.74 9.68 -9.36
CA GLU A 117 -0.96 10.88 -8.97
C GLU A 117 -1.77 12.18 -8.96
#